data_AF-A0A9W3SZV0-F1
#
_entry.id   AF-A0A9W3SZV0-F1
#
_cell.length_a   1.000
_cell.length_b   1.000
_cell.length_c   1.000
_cell.angle_alpha   90.00
_cell.angle_beta   90.00
_cell.angle_gamma   90.00
#
_symmetry.space_group_name_H-M   'P 1'
#
loop_
_entity.id
_entity.type
_entity.pdbx_description
1 polymer ?
#
loop_
_entity_poly.entity_id
_entity_poly.type
_entity_poly.pdbx_seq_one_letter_code
_entity_poly.pdbx_strand_id
1 'polypeptide(L)'
;MGKILPSTLLRKLSSNSKKNRLYQAFQELGRVIRTIFLLQYISDMKLREQITASTNKVEAYNGFSKWLFFGGDGIITENDPIEQEKRIKYNELITNSVIFQNVVDITTILWQLKNEGYRFSRQDLERISPYITRHIKRFGDYVIDLQKIPHPIEEEIPL
;
A
#
# COMPACT_ATOMS: atom_id res chain seq x y z
N MET A 1 -32.19 -7.57 -24.78
CA MET A 1 -32.17 -7.21 -23.35
C MET A 1 -31.07 -6.18 -23.14
N GLY A 2 -31.44 -4.90 -22.96
CA GLY A 2 -30.51 -3.78 -22.99
C GLY A 2 -29.52 -3.80 -21.82
N LYS A 3 -28.22 -3.94 -22.11
CA LYS A 3 -27.14 -3.79 -21.15
C LYS A 3 -26.83 -2.30 -21.01
N ILE A 4 -27.16 -1.71 -19.86
CA ILE A 4 -26.81 -0.32 -19.56
C ILE A 4 -25.51 -0.33 -18.74
N LEU A 5 -24.56 0.53 -19.10
CA LEU A 5 -23.32 0.72 -18.35
C LEU A 5 -23.63 1.25 -16.92
N PRO A 6 -22.99 0.71 -15.88
CA PRO A 6 -23.15 1.20 -14.50
C PRO A 6 -22.93 2.71 -14.35
N SER A 7 -21.99 3.28 -15.12
CA SER A 7 -21.73 4.73 -15.17
C SER A 7 -22.93 5.53 -15.67
N THR A 8 -23.68 5.00 -16.65
CA THR A 8 -24.90 5.63 -17.18
C THR A 8 -26.03 5.58 -16.16
N LEU A 9 -26.16 4.47 -15.41
CA LEU A 9 -27.12 4.35 -14.31
C LEU A 9 -26.81 5.33 -13.18
N LEU A 10 -25.55 5.40 -12.73
CA LEU A 10 -25.11 6.32 -11.68
C LEU A 10 -25.33 7.78 -12.07
N ARG A 11 -25.02 8.16 -13.32
CA ARG A 11 -25.26 9.52 -13.84
C ARG A 11 -26.76 9.88 -13.90
N LYS A 12 -27.62 8.93 -14.28
CA LYS A 12 -29.08 9.12 -14.27
C LYS A 12 -29.64 9.27 -12.85
N LEU A 13 -29.15 8.44 -11.92
CA LEU A 13 -29.56 8.49 -10.51
C LEU A 13 -29.06 9.76 -9.82
N SER A 14 -27.87 10.26 -10.19
CA SER A 14 -27.31 11.49 -9.64
C SER A 14 -27.94 12.76 -10.21
N SER A 15 -28.42 12.72 -11.46
CA SER A 15 -29.19 13.83 -12.05
C SER A 15 -30.48 14.04 -11.26
N ASN A 16 -30.61 15.19 -10.59
CA ASN A 16 -31.68 15.51 -9.63
C ASN A 16 -31.68 14.67 -8.33
N SER A 17 -30.52 14.24 -7.82
CA SER A 17 -30.37 13.47 -6.56
C SER A 17 -31.24 13.94 -5.39
N LYS A 18 -31.45 15.25 -5.19
CA LYS A 18 -32.28 15.77 -4.09
C LYS A 18 -33.78 15.50 -4.25
N LYS A 19 -34.28 15.34 -5.48
CA LYS A 19 -35.70 15.06 -5.78
C LYS A 19 -35.96 13.62 -6.21
N ASN A 20 -34.92 12.85 -6.50
CA ASN A 20 -35.02 11.48 -6.95
C ASN A 20 -35.22 10.51 -5.76
N ARG A 21 -36.46 10.06 -5.55
CA ARG A 21 -36.83 9.12 -4.47
C ARG A 21 -36.04 7.81 -4.53
N LEU A 22 -35.70 7.33 -5.73
CA LEU A 22 -34.91 6.10 -5.89
C LEU A 22 -33.46 6.31 -5.44
N TYR A 23 -32.87 7.46 -5.74
CA TYR A 23 -31.54 7.83 -5.24
C TYR A 23 -31.52 7.90 -3.70
N GLN A 24 -32.54 8.52 -3.10
CA GLN A 24 -32.69 8.57 -1.64
C GLN A 24 -32.83 7.16 -1.03
N ALA A 25 -33.62 6.28 -1.65
CA ALA A 25 -33.76 4.90 -1.18
C ALA A 25 -32.43 4.13 -1.21
N PHE A 26 -31.62 4.29 -2.27
CA PHE A 26 -30.28 3.70 -2.33
C PHE A 26 -29.31 4.30 -1.29
N GLN A 27 -29.43 5.61 -1.02
CA GLN A 27 -28.64 6.26 0.03
C GLN A 27 -28.96 5.69 1.42
N GLU A 28 -30.25 5.54 1.74
CA GLU A 28 -30.67 4.94 3.02
C GLU A 28 -30.28 3.45 3.11
N LEU A 29 -30.38 2.69 2.01
CA LEU A 29 -29.85 1.32 1.94
C LEU A 29 -28.35 1.29 2.26
N GLY A 30 -27.56 2.20 1.67
CA GLY A 30 -26.13 2.32 1.97
C GLY A 30 -25.85 2.67 3.44
N ARG A 31 -26.69 3.50 4.07
CA ARG A 31 -26.61 3.81 5.50
C ARG A 31 -26.92 2.58 6.36
N VAL A 32 -27.94 1.80 6.02
CA VAL A 32 -28.26 0.54 6.72
C VAL A 32 -27.10 -0.44 6.64
N ILE A 33 -26.53 -0.66 5.45
CA ILE A 33 -25.37 -1.53 5.26
C ILE A 33 -24.18 -1.05 6.11
N ARG A 34 -23.91 0.27 6.09
CA ARG A 34 -22.84 0.87 6.93
C ARG A 34 -23.10 0.66 8.41
N THR A 35 -24.34 0.83 8.88
CA THR A 35 -24.71 0.61 10.28
C THR A 35 -24.52 -0.85 10.68
N ILE A 36 -24.97 -1.81 9.86
CA ILE A 36 -24.76 -3.24 10.10
C ILE A 36 -23.27 -3.55 10.23
N PHE A 37 -22.46 -3.04 9.29
CA PHE A 37 -21.01 -3.22 9.34
C PHE A 37 -20.39 -2.60 10.59
N LEU A 38 -20.79 -1.38 10.99
CA LEU A 38 -20.27 -0.73 12.19
C LEU A 38 -20.65 -1.49 13.48
N LEU A 39 -21.87 -2.00 13.55
CA LEU A 39 -22.31 -2.85 14.68
C LEU A 39 -21.50 -4.15 14.74
N GLN A 40 -21.27 -4.80 13.60
CA GLN A 40 -20.39 -5.96 13.51
C GLN A 40 -18.95 -5.62 13.92
N TYR A 41 -18.40 -4.53 13.40
CA TYR A 41 -17.05 -4.07 13.72
C TYR A 41 -16.85 -3.78 15.22
N ILE A 42 -17.84 -3.16 15.88
CA ILE A 42 -17.76 -2.89 17.32
C ILE A 42 -17.83 -4.20 18.10
N SER A 43 -18.71 -5.12 17.69
CA SER A 43 -19.01 -6.36 18.43
C SER A 43 -18.00 -7.49 18.22
N ASP A 44 -17.34 -7.56 17.06
CA ASP A 44 -16.39 -8.62 16.71
C ASP A 44 -14.94 -8.13 16.82
N MET A 45 -14.23 -8.63 17.82
CA MET A 45 -12.82 -8.32 18.05
C MET A 45 -11.92 -8.82 16.91
N LYS A 46 -12.17 -10.01 16.35
CA LYS A 46 -11.33 -10.57 15.28
C LYS A 46 -11.44 -9.76 14.01
N LEU A 47 -12.66 -9.34 13.65
CA LEU A 47 -12.90 -8.43 12.52
C LEU A 47 -12.12 -7.12 12.70
N ARG A 48 -12.15 -6.55 13.91
CA ARG A 48 -11.44 -5.33 14.26
C ARG A 48 -9.92 -5.46 14.13
N GLU A 49 -9.36 -6.56 14.62
CA GLU A 49 -7.94 -6.87 14.53
C GLU A 49 -7.50 -7.00 13.07
N GLN A 50 -8.26 -7.72 12.24
CA GLN A 50 -7.97 -7.88 10.81
C GLN A 50 -7.99 -6.54 10.05
N ILE A 51 -8.98 -5.70 10.33
CA ILE A 51 -9.09 -4.36 9.71
C ILE A 51 -7.94 -3.48 10.16
N THR A 52 -7.62 -3.47 11.46
CA THR A 52 -6.49 -2.70 12.00
C THR A 52 -5.17 -3.15 11.38
N ALA A 53 -4.93 -4.46 11.30
CA ALA A 53 -3.73 -5.02 10.69
C ALA A 53 -3.60 -4.63 9.21
N SER A 54 -4.70 -4.65 8.45
CA SER A 54 -4.73 -4.23 7.05
C SER A 54 -4.47 -2.72 6.91
N THR A 55 -5.09 -1.93 7.78
CA THR A 55 -4.91 -0.47 7.83
C THR A 55 -3.45 -0.11 8.12
N ASN A 56 -2.85 -0.73 9.15
CA ASN A 56 -1.44 -0.52 9.48
C ASN A 56 -0.51 -0.84 8.31
N LYS A 57 -0.78 -1.91 7.54
CA LYS A 57 0.02 -2.25 6.34
C LYS A 57 -0.06 -1.15 5.28
N VAL A 58 -1.26 -0.64 5.01
CA VAL A 58 -1.51 0.42 4.02
C VAL A 58 -0.90 1.75 4.48
N GLU A 59 -1.06 2.10 5.76
CA GLU A 59 -0.49 3.32 6.34
C GLU A 59 1.04 3.28 6.34
N ALA A 60 1.64 2.14 6.69
CA ALA A 60 3.09 1.99 6.65
C ALA A 60 3.63 2.08 5.22
N TYR A 61 2.95 1.48 4.23
CA TYR A 61 3.27 1.65 2.81
C TYR A 61 3.16 3.11 2.38
N ASN A 62 2.05 3.79 2.71
CA ASN A 62 1.84 5.19 2.34
C ASN A 62 2.89 6.10 2.99
N GLY A 63 3.23 5.87 4.25
CA GLY A 63 4.30 6.58 4.95
C GLY A 63 5.65 6.38 4.29
N PHE A 64 5.96 5.14 3.89
CA PHE A 64 7.19 4.79 3.19
C PHE A 64 7.28 5.41 1.79
N SER A 65 6.21 5.30 1.00
CA SER A 65 6.12 5.89 -0.34
C SER A 65 6.20 7.41 -0.30
N LYS A 66 5.57 8.05 0.70
CA LYS A 66 5.70 9.49 0.95
C LYS A 66 7.12 9.86 1.36
N TRP A 67 7.79 9.04 2.17
CA TRP A 67 9.17 9.27 2.55
C TRP A 67 10.12 9.17 1.35
N LEU A 68 9.87 8.29 0.39
CA LEU A 68 10.68 8.19 -0.84
C LEU A 68 10.44 9.34 -1.82
N PHE A 69 9.26 9.94 -1.80
CA PHE A 69 8.89 11.01 -2.72
C PHE A 69 9.89 12.18 -2.67
N PHE A 70 10.38 12.64 -3.83
CA PHE A 70 11.42 13.66 -3.93
C PHE A 70 10.83 15.03 -4.31
N GLY A 71 11.19 16.07 -3.56
CA GLY A 71 10.76 17.46 -3.79
C GLY A 71 9.37 17.79 -3.23
N GLY A 72 9.27 18.85 -2.41
CA GLY A 72 8.00 19.46 -1.99
C GLY A 72 7.13 18.65 -1.02
N ASP A 73 7.68 17.75 -0.20
CA ASP A 73 6.94 16.94 0.79
C ASP A 73 5.77 16.09 0.21
N GLY A 74 5.81 15.75 -1.08
CA GLY A 74 4.71 15.06 -1.77
C GLY A 74 3.66 16.00 -2.37
N ILE A 75 3.87 17.31 -2.33
CA ILE A 75 2.96 18.30 -2.91
C ILE A 75 3.25 18.42 -4.40
N ILE A 76 2.32 17.96 -5.22
CA ILE A 76 2.37 18.15 -6.67
C ILE A 76 1.94 19.59 -6.95
N THR A 77 2.92 20.48 -7.14
CA THR A 77 2.69 21.92 -7.39
C THR A 77 2.13 22.22 -8.78
N GLU A 78 2.19 21.24 -9.68
CA GLU A 78 1.82 21.38 -11.08
C GLU A 78 0.36 20.98 -11.28
N ASN A 79 -0.48 21.90 -11.80
CA ASN A 79 -1.90 21.64 -12.05
C ASN A 79 -2.15 20.97 -13.42
N ASP A 80 -1.20 20.13 -13.87
CA ASP A 80 -1.33 19.30 -15.06
C ASP A 80 -1.57 17.84 -14.64
N PRO A 81 -2.79 17.30 -14.80
CA PRO A 81 -3.14 15.94 -14.44
C PRO A 81 -2.21 14.86 -15.01
N ILE A 82 -1.66 15.07 -16.21
CA ILE A 82 -0.79 14.09 -16.87
C ILE A 82 0.55 14.01 -16.14
N GLU A 83 1.12 15.15 -15.76
CA GLU A 83 2.37 15.19 -14.99
C GLU A 83 2.16 14.69 -13.55
N GLN A 84 1.01 14.94 -12.94
CA GLN A 84 0.68 14.35 -11.63
C GLN A 84 0.65 12.82 -11.71
N GLU A 85 -0.02 12.27 -12.72
CA GLU A 85 -0.13 10.82 -12.92
C GLU A 85 1.25 10.18 -13.14
N LYS A 86 2.12 10.81 -13.95
CA LYS A 86 3.50 10.34 -14.15
C LYS A 86 4.28 10.32 -12.85
N ARG A 87 4.23 11.39 -12.05
CA ARG A 87 4.92 11.48 -10.76
C ARG A 87 4.48 10.38 -9.80
N ILE A 88 3.17 10.11 -9.73
CA ILE A 88 2.62 9.03 -8.90
C ILE A 88 3.18 7.67 -9.36
N LYS A 89 3.10 7.36 -10.66
CA LYS A 89 3.58 6.09 -11.21
C LYS A 89 5.09 5.89 -11.01
N TYR A 90 5.89 6.93 -11.23
CA TYR A 90 7.34 6.84 -10.99
C TYR A 90 7.66 6.65 -9.51
N ASN A 91 6.92 7.32 -8.61
CA ASN A 91 7.10 7.12 -7.18
C ASN A 91 6.70 5.70 -6.76
N GLU A 92 5.61 5.15 -7.28
CA GLU A 92 5.20 3.76 -7.05
C GLU A 92 6.27 2.77 -7.54
N LEU A 93 6.85 2.99 -8.71
CA LEU A 93 7.93 2.17 -9.24
C LEU A 93 9.13 2.16 -8.30
N ILE A 94 9.62 3.34 -7.90
CA ILE A 94 10.75 3.47 -6.97
C ILE A 94 10.41 2.82 -5.62
N THR A 95 9.20 3.07 -5.11
CA THR A 95 8.72 2.48 -3.85
C THR A 95 8.81 0.96 -3.88
N ASN A 96 8.29 0.34 -4.95
CA ASN A 96 8.32 -1.11 -5.10
C ASN A 96 9.75 -1.66 -5.31
N SER A 97 10.60 -0.96 -6.06
CA SER A 97 12.01 -1.35 -6.23
C SER A 97 12.78 -1.36 -4.91
N VAL A 98 12.57 -0.35 -4.06
CA VAL A 98 13.22 -0.27 -2.75
C VAL A 98 12.64 -1.30 -1.77
N ILE A 99 11.32 -1.52 -1.77
CA ILE A 99 10.70 -2.61 -0.99
C ILE A 99 11.34 -3.95 -1.37
N PHE A 100 11.49 -4.21 -2.66
CA PHE A 100 12.11 -5.42 -3.15
C PHE A 100 13.55 -5.58 -2.66
N GLN A 101 14.38 -4.53 -2.78
CA GLN A 101 15.75 -4.57 -2.27
C GLN A 101 15.78 -4.81 -0.74
N ASN A 102 14.90 -4.17 0.01
CA ASN A 102 14.79 -4.39 1.45
C ASN A 102 14.44 -5.85 1.77
N VAL A 103 13.55 -6.48 1.01
CA VAL A 103 13.24 -7.91 1.19
C VAL A 103 14.46 -8.78 0.89
N VAL A 104 15.20 -8.50 -0.20
CA VAL A 104 16.45 -9.22 -0.52
C VAL A 104 17.45 -9.11 0.63
N ASP A 105 17.69 -7.89 1.11
CA ASP A 105 18.64 -7.64 2.21
C ASP A 105 18.21 -8.34 3.51
N ILE A 106 16.91 -8.27 3.85
CA ILE A 106 16.35 -8.97 5.02
C ILE A 106 16.55 -10.48 4.88
N THR A 107 16.25 -11.07 3.72
CA THR A 107 16.41 -12.51 3.49
C THR A 107 17.87 -12.93 3.63
N THR A 108 18.82 -12.16 3.08
CA THR A 108 20.25 -12.42 3.25
C THR A 108 20.65 -12.38 4.73
N ILE A 109 20.17 -11.39 5.48
CA ILE A 109 20.46 -11.26 6.92
C ILE A 109 19.86 -12.44 7.71
N LEU A 110 18.64 -12.90 7.37
CA LEU A 110 18.03 -14.05 8.02
C LEU A 110 18.86 -15.33 7.82
N TRP A 111 19.43 -15.52 6.64
CA TRP A 111 20.34 -16.65 6.36
C TRP A 111 21.62 -16.56 7.18
N GLN A 112 22.22 -15.36 7.26
CA GLN A 112 23.39 -15.12 8.11
C GLN A 112 23.09 -15.45 9.58
N LEU A 113 21.97 -14.95 10.12
CA LEU A 113 21.56 -15.22 11.49
C LEU A 113 21.32 -16.72 11.75
N LYS A 114 20.70 -17.45 10.81
CA LYS A 114 20.53 -18.90 10.92
C LYS A 114 21.88 -19.64 10.97
N ASN A 115 22.83 -19.23 10.13
CA ASN A 115 24.17 -19.80 10.07
C ASN A 115 25.01 -19.49 11.33
N GLU A 116 24.77 -18.33 11.95
CA GLU A 116 25.35 -17.95 13.25
C GLU A 116 24.70 -18.69 14.44
N GLY A 117 23.64 -19.48 14.20
CA GLY A 117 22.99 -20.31 15.20
C GLY A 117 21.78 -19.68 15.87
N TYR A 118 21.34 -18.48 15.45
CA TYR A 118 20.11 -17.88 15.94
C TYR A 118 18.89 -18.73 15.53
N ARG A 119 17.82 -18.64 16.33
CA ARG A 119 16.55 -19.33 16.11
C ARG A 119 15.44 -18.30 16.10
N PHE A 120 14.62 -18.34 15.05
CA PHE A 120 13.43 -17.51 14.89
C PHE A 120 12.31 -18.37 14.31
N SER A 121 11.08 -17.99 14.61
CA SER A 121 9.86 -18.66 14.15
C SER A 121 9.22 -17.89 13.00
N ARG A 122 8.24 -18.50 12.34
CA ARG A 122 7.41 -17.81 11.34
C ARG A 122 6.70 -16.57 11.94
N GLN A 123 6.30 -16.64 13.21
CA GLN A 123 5.62 -15.53 13.90
C GLN A 123 6.53 -14.31 14.09
N ASP A 124 7.85 -14.52 14.17
CA ASP A 124 8.81 -13.43 14.26
C ASP A 124 8.96 -12.72 12.90
N LEU A 125 8.97 -13.49 11.80
CA LEU A 125 9.06 -12.95 10.44
C LEU A 125 7.81 -12.15 10.05
N GLU A 126 6.62 -12.56 10.52
CA GLU A 126 5.36 -11.85 10.29
C GLU A 126 5.35 -10.42 10.84
N ARG A 127 6.26 -10.10 11.78
CA ARG A 127 6.40 -8.77 12.38
C ARG A 127 7.41 -7.89 11.66
N ILE A 128 8.18 -8.44 10.73
CA ILE A 128 9.18 -7.68 9.96
C ILE A 128 8.46 -6.91 8.85
N SER A 129 8.70 -5.61 8.80
CA SER A 129 8.22 -4.75 7.71
C SER A 129 9.35 -4.49 6.72
N PRO A 130 9.10 -4.57 5.40
CA PRO A 130 10.09 -4.21 4.39
C PRO A 130 10.20 -2.69 4.18
N TYR A 131 9.57 -1.87 5.01
CA TYR A 131 9.51 -0.40 4.87
C TYR A 131 10.61 0.32 5.67
N ILE A 132 11.78 -0.31 5.79
CA ILE A 132 12.92 0.22 6.57
C ILE A 132 13.63 1.30 5.74
N THR A 133 13.94 2.44 6.37
CA THR A 133 14.52 3.61 5.68
C THR A 133 15.93 3.98 6.13
N ARG A 134 16.37 3.52 7.31
CA ARG A 134 17.61 3.99 7.95
C ARG A 134 18.88 3.69 7.15
N HIS A 135 18.91 2.58 6.40
CA HIS A 135 20.06 2.18 5.58
C HIS A 135 20.04 2.80 4.18
N ILE A 136 18.97 3.49 3.81
CA ILE A 136 18.80 4.05 2.47
C ILE A 136 19.38 5.46 2.44
N LYS A 137 20.42 5.65 1.63
CA LYS A 137 20.87 6.99 1.24
C LYS A 137 19.85 7.58 0.27
N ARG A 138 18.99 8.48 0.76
CA ARG A 138 17.97 9.17 -0.04
C ARG A 138 18.50 10.42 -0.77
N PHE A 139 19.55 11.04 -0.24
CA PHE A 139 20.10 12.29 -0.77
C PHE A 139 21.62 12.20 -0.95
N GLY A 140 22.13 12.99 -1.90
CA GLY A 140 23.54 13.08 -2.24
C GLY A 140 23.91 12.25 -3.47
N ASP A 141 25.21 12.04 -3.67
CA ASP A 141 25.71 11.42 -4.89
C ASP A 141 25.61 9.90 -4.87
N TYR A 142 25.18 9.34 -5.99
CA TYR A 142 25.15 7.90 -6.25
C TYR A 142 26.26 7.57 -7.25
N VAL A 143 27.22 6.75 -6.81
CA VAL A 143 28.22 6.18 -7.71
C VAL A 143 27.65 4.85 -8.21
N ILE A 144 27.28 4.80 -9.48
CA ILE A 144 26.73 3.59 -10.11
C ILE A 144 27.87 2.85 -10.80
N ASP A 145 28.18 1.66 -10.31
CA ASP A 145 29.08 0.73 -11.00
C ASP A 145 28.24 -0.29 -11.77
N LEU A 146 28.23 -0.16 -13.10
CA LEU A 146 27.49 -1.06 -14.00
C LEU A 146 28.17 -2.42 -14.19
N GLN A 147 29.43 -2.58 -13.76
CA GLN A 147 30.15 -3.85 -13.84
C GLN A 147 29.93 -4.72 -12.60
N LYS A 148 29.42 -4.12 -11.52
CA LYS A 148 29.10 -4.83 -10.29
C LYS A 148 27.90 -5.74 -10.49
N ILE A 149 28.15 -7.05 -10.55
CA ILE A 149 27.09 -8.05 -10.62
C ILE A 149 26.43 -8.14 -9.23
N PRO A 150 25.09 -7.99 -9.13
CA PRO A 150 24.38 -8.15 -7.87
C PRO A 150 24.49 -9.60 -7.37
N HIS A 151 24.48 -9.77 -6.04
CA HIS A 151 24.43 -11.11 -5.47
C HIS A 151 23.16 -11.85 -5.91
N PRO A 152 23.22 -13.19 -6.08
CA PRO A 152 22.03 -13.99 -6.34
C PRO A 152 20.96 -13.77 -5.28
N ILE A 153 19.71 -13.80 -5.71
CA ILE A 153 18.57 -13.63 -4.82
C ILE A 153 18.26 -14.99 -4.19
N GLU A 154 18.25 -15.05 -2.87
CA GLU A 154 17.75 -16.20 -2.14
C GLU A 154 16.22 -16.21 -2.20
N GLU A 155 15.66 -17.19 -2.92
CA GLU A 155 14.21 -17.35 -3.05
C GLU A 155 13.58 -18.06 -1.84
N GLU A 156 14.41 -18.75 -1.05
CA GLU A 156 13.97 -19.50 0.12
C GLU A 156 14.13 -18.71 1.41
N ILE A 157 13.15 -18.89 2.30
CA ILE A 157 13.19 -18.31 3.65
C ILE A 157 13.86 -19.33 4.60
N PRO A 158 14.86 -18.92 5.38
CA PRO A 158 15.62 -19.78 6.30
C PRO A 158 14.81 -20.14 7.56
N LEU A 159 13.68 -20.81 7.39
CA LEU A 159 12.89 -21.40 8.49
C LEU A 159 13.11 -22.91 8.62
#